data_AF-A0A0P0A6Y9-F1
#
_entry.id   AF-A0A0P0A6Y9-F1
#
_cell.length_a   1.000
_cell.length_b   1.000
_cell.length_c   1.000
_cell.angle_alpha   90.00
_cell.angle_beta   90.00
_cell.angle_gamma   90.00
#
_symmetry.space_group_name_H-M   'P 1'
#
loop_
_entity.id
_entity.type
_entity.pdbx_description
1 polymer ?
#
loop_
_entity_poly.entity_id
_entity_poly.type
_entity_poly.pdbx_seq_one_letter_code
_entity_poly.pdbx_strand_id
1 'polypeptide(L)'
;MRRVMTMKVVCDRNGRRTGYEESGEALFHQWGVDFEEFDTGAGNYTVAVVERPGGTVELLQPHLIRFLDKAPDFPDMEDITM
;
A
#
# COMPACT_ATOMS: atom_id res chain seq x y z
N MET A 1 -6.04 -12.67 -8.25
CA MET A 1 -5.76 -11.52 -7.36
C MET A 1 -4.46 -11.79 -6.61
N ARG A 2 -3.63 -10.77 -6.39
CA ARG A 2 -2.31 -10.94 -5.77
C ARG A 2 -2.41 -10.82 -4.26
N ARG A 3 -1.62 -11.58 -3.50
CA ARG A 3 -1.54 -11.42 -2.03
C ARG A 3 -0.66 -10.23 -1.66
N VAL A 4 -1.08 -9.46 -0.67
CA VAL A 4 -0.31 -8.35 -0.11
C VAL A 4 -0.26 -8.45 1.41
N MET A 5 0.84 -8.00 2.00
CA MET A 5 0.90 -7.61 3.41
C MET A 5 0.48 -6.15 3.51
N THR A 6 -0.47 -5.85 4.38
CA THR A 6 -0.85 -4.47 4.70
C THR A 6 -0.03 -3.96 5.89
N MET A 7 0.19 -2.66 5.94
CA MET A 7 0.91 -1.99 7.01
C MET A 7 -0.01 -0.99 7.70
N LYS A 8 0.15 -0.82 9.01
CA LYS A 8 -0.42 0.32 9.76
C LYS A 8 0.68 1.27 10.19
N VAL A 9 0.33 2.55 10.27
CA VAL A 9 1.25 3.59 10.73
C VAL A 9 1.39 3.49 12.24
N VAL A 10 2.64 3.44 12.72
CA VAL A 10 2.94 3.53 14.15
C VAL A 10 3.24 4.98 14.49
N CYS A 11 2.54 5.49 15.51
CA CYS A 11 2.76 6.82 16.05
C CYS A 11 3.26 6.73 17.49
N ASP A 12 4.10 7.68 17.90
CA ASP A 12 4.45 7.86 19.29
C ASP A 12 3.29 8.48 20.10
N ARG A 13 3.51 8.65 21.41
CA ARG A 13 2.54 9.27 22.32
C ARG A 13 2.14 10.70 21.96
N ASN A 14 2.92 11.39 21.13
CA ASN A 14 2.67 12.76 20.68
C ASN A 14 2.00 12.77 19.29
N GLY A 15 1.66 11.61 18.73
CA GLY A 15 1.06 11.48 17.40
C GLY A 15 2.06 11.58 16.25
N ARG A 16 3.36 11.62 16.51
CA ARG A 16 4.37 11.65 15.45
C ARG A 16 4.55 10.24 14.88
N ARG A 17 4.51 10.10 13.56
CA ARG A 17 4.85 8.85 12.88
C ARG A 17 6.29 8.41 13.20
N THR A 18 6.43 7.21 13.73
CA THR A 18 7.72 6.58 14.07
C THR A 18 8.05 5.40 13.17
N GLY A 19 7.08 4.83 12.47
CA GLY A 19 7.32 3.74 11.52
C GLY A 19 6.05 3.12 10.97
N TYR A 20 6.21 1.88 10.49
CA TYR A 20 5.14 1.03 9.99
C TYR A 20 5.27 -0.35 10.63
N GLU A 21 4.14 -1.00 10.85
CA GLU A 21 4.08 -2.38 11.33
C GLU A 21 3.11 -3.19 10.47
N GLU A 22 3.38 -4.49 10.33
CA GLU A 22 2.51 -5.40 9.60
C GLU A 22 1.14 -5.49 10.28
N SER A 23 0.08 -5.30 9.48
CA SER A 23 -1.31 -5.29 9.93
C SER A 23 -2.10 -6.51 9.44
N GLY A 24 -1.47 -7.41 8.70
CA GLY A 24 -2.06 -8.65 8.20
C GLY A 24 -2.16 -8.70 6.68
N GLU A 25 -2.40 -9.90 6.18
CA GLU A 25 -2.51 -10.15 4.75
C GLU A 25 -3.89 -9.77 4.18
N ALA A 26 -3.90 -9.45 2.88
CA ALA A 26 -5.10 -9.14 2.12
C ALA A 26 -4.93 -9.56 0.64
N LEU A 27 -6.03 -9.52 -0.12
CA LEU A 27 -6.03 -9.66 -1.57
C LEU A 27 -6.03 -8.28 -2.23
N PHE A 28 -5.06 -8.03 -3.10
CA PHE A 28 -5.05 -6.87 -3.98
C PHE A 28 -5.99 -7.09 -5.16
N HIS A 29 -7.00 -6.23 -5.24
CA HIS A 29 -7.94 -6.19 -6.36
C HIS A 29 -7.38 -5.38 -7.51
N GLN A 30 -7.12 -4.09 -7.27
CA GLN A 30 -6.64 -3.15 -8.28
C GLN A 30 -6.13 -1.85 -7.64
N TRP A 31 -5.51 -1.01 -8.48
CA TRP A 31 -5.32 0.40 -8.15
C TRP A 31 -6.63 1.18 -8.38
N GLY A 32 -6.86 2.18 -7.54
CA GLY A 32 -7.97 3.10 -7.63
C GLY A 32 -7.50 4.54 -7.42
N VAL A 33 -8.47 5.45 -7.46
CA VAL A 33 -8.28 6.86 -7.16
C VAL A 33 -9.22 7.22 -6.02
N ASP A 34 -8.66 7.83 -4.99
CA ASP A 34 -9.40 8.49 -3.92
C ASP A 34 -9.15 10.00 -4.00
N PHE A 35 -9.87 10.78 -3.20
CA PHE A 35 -9.77 12.23 -3.23
C PHE A 35 -9.84 12.84 -1.84
N GLU A 36 -9.27 14.03 -1.72
CA GLU A 36 -9.43 14.90 -0.57
C GLU A 36 -9.97 16.24 -1.05
N GLU A 37 -11.02 16.73 -0.39
CA GLU A 37 -11.61 18.03 -0.69
C GLU A 37 -10.85 19.14 0.04
N PHE A 38 -10.45 20.16 -0.71
CA PHE A 38 -9.88 21.39 -0.18
C PHE A 38 -10.73 22.58 -0.60
N ASP A 39 -10.58 23.71 0.10
CA ASP A 39 -11.27 24.97 -0.23
C ASP A 39 -10.98 25.44 -1.67
N THR A 40 -9.83 25.07 -2.24
CA THR A 40 -9.41 25.42 -3.61
C THR A 40 -9.79 24.37 -4.66
N GLY A 41 -10.42 23.26 -4.26
CA GLY A 41 -10.82 22.16 -5.13
C GLY A 41 -10.39 20.79 -4.60
N ALA A 42 -10.67 19.73 -5.37
CA ALA A 42 -10.34 18.35 -4.99
C ALA A 42 -8.92 17.95 -5.43
N GLY A 43 -8.14 17.37 -4.51
CA GLY A 43 -6.88 16.71 -4.80
C GLY A 43 -7.07 15.20 -4.88
N ASN A 44 -6.77 14.59 -6.03
CA ASN A 44 -6.88 13.15 -6.21
C ASN A 44 -5.56 12.45 -5.89
N TYR A 45 -5.61 11.24 -5.33
CA TYR A 45 -4.43 10.42 -5.08
C TYR A 45 -4.70 8.93 -5.33
N THR A 46 -3.64 8.22 -5.69
CA THR A 46 -3.71 6.78 -5.97
C THR A 46 -3.85 5.99 -4.68
N VAL A 47 -4.74 4.98 -4.68
CA VAL A 47 -4.93 4.03 -3.59
C VAL A 47 -4.91 2.58 -4.10
N ALA A 48 -4.50 1.65 -3.25
CA ALA A 48 -4.72 0.23 -3.45
C ALA A 48 -6.11 -0.15 -2.93
N VAL A 49 -6.89 -0.86 -3.74
CA VAL A 49 -8.14 -1.50 -3.31
C VAL A 49 -7.80 -2.92 -2.86
N VAL A 50 -7.98 -3.21 -1.57
CA VAL A 50 -7.65 -4.51 -0.99
C VAL A 50 -8.85 -5.13 -0.28
N GLU A 51 -8.94 -6.46 -0.28
CA GLU A 51 -9.94 -7.22 0.46
C GLU A 51 -9.30 -8.01 1.60
N ARG A 52 -9.78 -7.78 2.82
CA ARG A 52 -9.36 -8.46 4.04
C ARG A 52 -9.97 -9.86 4.15
N PRO A 53 -9.38 -10.77 4.95
CA PRO A 53 -10.08 -11.96 5.41
C PRO A 53 -11.42 -11.57 6.05
N GLY A 54 -12.52 -12.16 5.57
CA GLY A 54 -13.88 -11.79 5.97
C GLY A 54 -14.63 -10.90 4.97
N GLY A 55 -13.98 -10.49 3.87
CA GLY A 55 -14.65 -9.83 2.74
C GLY A 55 -14.74 -8.30 2.84
N THR A 56 -14.19 -7.69 3.88
CA THR A 56 -14.13 -6.22 4.01
C THR A 56 -13.17 -5.64 2.96
N VAL A 57 -13.58 -4.59 2.26
CA VAL A 57 -12.76 -3.87 1.28
C VAL A 57 -12.24 -2.57 1.88
N GLU A 58 -10.95 -2.29 1.72
CA GLU A 58 -10.26 -1.09 2.20
C GLU A 58 -9.52 -0.38 1.06
N LEU A 59 -9.40 0.94 1.19
CA LEU A 59 -8.52 1.77 0.37
C LEU A 59 -7.27 2.10 1.18
N LEU A 60 -6.09 1.74 0.67
CA LEU A 60 -4.82 1.97 1.34
C LEU A 60 -3.87 2.78 0.46
N GLN A 61 -3.08 3.66 1.05
CA GLN A 61 -2.02 4.37 0.32
C GLN A 61 -0.98 3.37 -0.22
N PRO A 62 -0.33 3.63 -1.37
CA PRO A 62 0.55 2.66 -2.02
C PRO A 62 1.69 2.15 -1.13
N HIS A 63 2.22 2.99 -0.24
CA HIS A 63 3.29 2.62 0.68
C HIS A 63 2.83 1.79 1.90
N LEU A 64 1.52 1.56 2.05
CA LEU A 64 0.94 0.73 3.11
C LEU A 64 0.64 -0.70 2.65
N ILE A 65 1.06 -1.08 1.44
CA ILE A 65 0.95 -2.46 0.97
C ILE A 65 2.29 -2.96 0.44
N ARG A 66 2.53 -4.26 0.60
CA ARG A 66 3.68 -4.97 0.02
C ARG A 66 3.20 -6.26 -0.62
N PHE A 67 3.45 -6.44 -1.92
CA PHE A 67 3.15 -7.70 -2.59
C PHE A 67 3.97 -8.84 -1.99
N LEU A 68 3.31 -9.99 -1.79
CA LEU A 68 3.90 -11.18 -1.18
C LEU A 68 4.33 -12.23 -2.19
N ASP A 69 3.97 -12.07 -3.45
CA ASP A 69 4.55 -12.86 -4.52
C ASP A 69 5.99 -12.42 -4.78
N LYS A 70 6.82 -13.36 -5.28
CA LYS A 70 8.18 -13.06 -5.68
C LYS A 70 8.11 -11.94 -6.72
N ALA A 71 8.83 -10.84 -6.49
CA ALA A 71 9.04 -9.86 -7.54
C ALA A 71 9.56 -10.62 -8.79
N PRO A 72 9.23 -10.17 -10.01
CA PRO A 72 9.99 -10.63 -11.16
C PRO A 72 11.49 -10.45 -10.83
N ASP A 73 12.34 -11.40 -11.24
CA ASP A 73 13.79 -11.22 -11.14
C ASP A 73 14.12 -9.97 -11.97
N PHE A 74 14.11 -8.81 -11.32
CA PHE A 74 14.74 -7.63 -11.86
C PHE A 74 16.21 -8.00 -11.94
N PRO A 75 16.84 -7.93 -13.12
CA PRO A 75 18.26 -8.23 -13.23
C PRO A 75 18.98 -7.40 -12.17
N ASP A 76 19.92 -8.04 -11.48
CA ASP A 76 20.76 -7.30 -10.55
C ASP A 76 21.43 -6.17 -11.35
N MET A 77 21.67 -5.01 -10.74
CA MET A 77 22.30 -3.88 -11.43
C MET A 77 23.64 -4.24 -12.10
N GLU A 78 24.28 -5.33 -11.65
CA GLU A 78 25.48 -5.91 -12.23
C GLU A 78 25.21 -6.58 -13.61
N ASP A 79 24.04 -7.18 -13.81
CA ASP A 79 23.63 -7.87 -15.05
C ASP A 79 23.25 -6.91 -16.19
N ILE A 80 22.98 -5.63 -15.89
CA ILE A 80 22.60 -4.59 -16.88
C ILE A 80 23.85 -3.96 -17.53
N THR A 81 25.04 -4.21 -16.96
CA THR A 81 26.31 -3.59 -17.40
C THR A 81 27.23 -4.50 -18.22
N MET A 82 26.79 -5.71 -18.59
CA MET A 82 27.53 -6.63 -19.47
C MET A 82 27.05 -6.62 -20.91
#